data_AF-A0A528B0D7-F1
#
_entry.id   AF-A0A528B0D7-F1
#
_cell.length_a   1.000
_cell.length_b   1.000
_cell.length_c   1.000
_cell.angle_alpha   90.00
_cell.angle_beta   90.00
_cell.angle_gamma   90.00
#
_symmetry.space_group_name_H-M   'P 1'
#
loop_
_entity.id
_entity.type
_entity.pdbx_description
1 polymer ?
#
loop_
_entity_poly.entity_id
_entity_poly.type
_entity_poly.pdbx_seq_one_letter_code
_entity_poly.pdbx_strand_id
1 'polypeptide(L)' 'MTAECFLDTNVLVYAAIGHKSERAKYKRAVELIAKEDYSTSAQVLQEFYVN' A
#
# COMPACT_ATOMS: atom_id res chain seq x y z
N MET A 1 -17.74 7.69 -8.05
CA MET A 1 -16.64 7.96 -7.10
C MET A 1 -15.34 7.85 -7.86
N THR A 2 -14.50 8.86 -7.79
CA THR A 2 -13.12 8.87 -8.27
C THR A 2 -12.23 8.88 -7.04
N ALA A 3 -11.35 7.88 -6.90
CA ALA A 3 -10.43 7.81 -5.78
C ALA A 3 -9.54 9.06 -5.68
N GLU A 4 -9.19 9.45 -4.46
CA GLU A 4 -8.32 10.59 -4.17
C GLU A 4 -6.84 10.28 -4.40
N CYS A 5 -6.47 9.00 -4.31
CA CYS A 5 -5.12 8.56 -4.61
C CYS A 5 -5.05 7.18 -5.27
N PHE A 6 -3.89 6.89 -5.84
CA PHE A 6 -3.57 5.59 -6.41
C PHE A 6 -2.41 4.97 -5.63
N LEU A 7 -2.62 3.79 -5.05
CA LEU A 7 -1.57 3.10 -4.31
C LEU A 7 -0.74 2.20 -5.23
N ASP A 8 0.56 2.29 -5.05
CA ASP A 8 1.59 1.48 -5.69
C ASP A 8 1.93 0.23 -4.87
N THR A 9 2.61 -0.73 -5.51
CA THR A 9 3.04 -2.01 -4.91
C THR A 9 3.82 -1.79 -3.61
N ASN A 10 4.69 -0.79 -3.56
CA ASN A 10 5.54 -0.57 -2.38
C ASN A 10 4.73 -0.27 -1.10
N VAL A 11 3.61 0.45 -1.21
CA VAL A 11 2.76 0.80 -0.07
C VAL A 11 2.12 -0.47 0.48
N LEU A 12 1.60 -1.31 -0.40
CA LEU A 12 0.99 -2.58 -0.05
C LEU A 12 2.02 -3.52 0.61
N VAL A 13 3.23 -3.61 0.05
CA VAL A 13 4.34 -4.38 0.62
C VAL A 13 4.69 -3.88 2.03
N TYR A 14 4.91 -2.58 2.21
CA TYR A 14 5.27 -2.04 3.53
C TYR A 14 4.19 -2.27 4.57
N ALA A 15 2.91 -2.22 4.20
CA ALA A 15 1.82 -2.57 5.11
C ALA A 15 1.80 -4.07 5.45
N ALA A 16 2.09 -4.95 4.50
CA ALA A 16 2.02 -6.40 4.66
C ALA A 16 3.21 -7.00 5.45
N ILE A 17 4.44 -6.55 5.19
CA ILE A 17 5.65 -7.12 5.80
C ILE A 17 5.84 -6.71 7.28
N GLY A 18 5.09 -5.71 7.74
CA GLY A 18 5.17 -5.19 9.10
C GLY A 18 6.36 -4.25 9.34
N HIS A 19 6.68 -4.03 10.62
CA HIS A 19 7.58 -2.96 11.08
C HIS A 19 9.04 -3.43 11.33
N LYS A 20 9.41 -4.64 10.92
CA LYS A 20 10.70 -5.25 11.30
C LYS A 20 11.93 -4.55 10.70
N SER A 21 11.80 -3.95 9.52
CA SER A 21 12.89 -3.21 8.85
C SER A 21 12.62 -1.71 8.77
N GLU A 22 11.39 -1.29 8.45
CA GLU A 22 11.10 0.10 8.09
C GLU A 22 9.84 0.63 8.81
N ARG A 23 9.93 0.85 10.13
CA ARG A 23 8.78 1.23 10.99
C ARG A 23 8.03 2.49 10.52
N ALA A 24 8.75 3.50 10.02
CA ALA A 24 8.13 4.73 9.52
C ALA A 24 7.29 4.49 8.26
N LYS A 25 7.82 3.72 7.31
CA LYS A 25 7.12 3.37 6.07
C LYS A 25 5.93 2.44 6.33
N TYR A 26 6.09 1.46 7.23
CA TYR A 26 4.97 0.63 7.71
C TYR A 26 3.83 1.50 8.26
N LYS A 27 4.15 2.42 9.18
CA LYS A 27 3.13 3.28 9.80
C LYS A 27 2.40 4.13 8.75
N ARG A 28 3.15 4.75 7.82
CA ARG A 28 2.56 5.57 6.77
C ARG A 28 1.71 4.74 5.81
N ALA A 29 2.15 3.55 5.44
CA ALA A 29 1.40 2.64 4.56
C ALA A 29 0.08 2.19 5.19
N VAL A 30 0.09 1.82 6.47
CA VAL A 30 -1.14 1.46 7.21
C VAL A 30 -2.09 2.66 7.31
N GLU A 31 -1.58 3.87 7.56
CA GLU A 31 -2.40 5.07 7.59
C GLU A 31 -3.08 5.36 6.24
N LEU A 32 -2.33 5.23 5.13
CA LEU A 32 -2.87 5.44 3.78
C LEU A 32 -3.99 4.45 3.45
N ILE A 33 -3.77 3.16 3.72
CA ILE A 33 -4.76 2.10 3.44
C ILE A 33 -6.02 2.26 4.30
N ALA A 34 -5.87 2.72 5.55
CA ALA A 34 -6.99 2.81 6.48
C ALA A 34 -7.84 4.08 6.34
N LYS A 35 -7.30 5.16 5.76
CA LYS A 35 -7.93 6.49 5.82
C LYS A 35 -8.23 7.14 4.48
N GLU A 36 -7.49 6.81 3.44
CA GLU A 36 -7.64 7.46 2.14
C GLU A 36 -8.64 6.70 1.27
N ASP A 37 -9.43 7.42 0.46
CA ASP A 37 -10.21 6.81 -0.62
C ASP A 37 -9.26 6.51 -1.78
N TYR A 38 -8.69 5.30 -1.78
CA TYR A 38 -7.66 4.92 -2.74
C TYR A 38 -8.18 3.95 -3.80
N SER A 39 -7.52 4.02 -4.96
CA SER A 39 -7.60 3.02 -6.01
C SER A 39 -6.26 2.33 -6.18
N THR A 40 -6.27 1.18 -6.84
CA THR A 40 -5.07 0.51 -7.33
C THR A 40 -5.41 -0.19 -8.65
N SER A 41 -4.47 -0.91 -9.26
CA SER A 41 -4.68 -1.62 -10.52
C SER A 41 -4.42 -3.12 -10.38
N ALA A 42 -4.94 -3.90 -11.32
CA ALA A 42 -4.64 -5.32 -11.41
C ALA A 42 -3.13 -5.60 -11.58
N GLN A 43 -2.41 -4.71 -12.27
CA GLN A 43 -0.96 -4.81 -12.42
C GLN A 43 -0.24 -4.64 -11.08
N VAL A 44 -0.60 -3.62 -10.29
CA VAL A 44 -0.02 -3.40 -8.94
C VAL A 44 -0.33 -4.59 -8.02
N LEU A 45 -1.55 -5.13 -8.09
CA LEU A 45 -1.90 -6.33 -7.31
C LEU A 45 -1.12 -7.57 -7.75
N GLN A 46 -0.87 -7.74 -9.05
CA GLN A 46 -0.02 -8.82 -9.56
C GLN A 46 1.41 -8.67 -9.03
N GLU A 47 1.99 -7.49 -9.11
CA GLU A 47 3.32 -7.19 -8.56
C GLU A 47 3.38 -7.45 -7.05
N PHE A 48 2.36 -7.06 -6.30
CA PHE A 48 2.28 -7.33 -4.86
C PHE A 48 2.23 -8.83 -4.55
N TYR A 49 1.52 -9.63 -5.35
CA TYR A 49 1.40 -11.07 -5.11
C TYR A 49 2.69 -11.86 -5.40
N VAL A 50 3.52 -11.39 -6.33
CA VAL A 50 4.77 -12.09 -6.71
C VAL A 50 5.99 -11.69 -5.86
N ASN A 51 5.90 -10.60 -5.10
CA ASN A 51 6.95 -10.14 -4.18
C ASN A 51 6.81 -10.77 -2.79
#